data_AF-A0A5N5IXC8-F1
#
_entry.id   AF-A0A5N5IXC8-F1
#
_cell.length_a   1.000
_cell.length_b   1.000
_cell.length_c   1.000
_cell.angle_alpha   90.00
_cell.angle_beta   90.00
_cell.angle_gamma   90.00
#
_symmetry.space_group_name_H-M   'P 1'
#
loop_
_entity.id
_entity.type
_entity.pdbx_description
1 polymer ?
#
loop_
_entity_poly.entity_id
_entity_poly.type
_entity_poly.pdbx_seq_one_letter_code
_entity_poly.pdbx_strand_id
1 'polypeptide(L)'
;MSPISIPNLPTDNLYKFEAISGVFIFLFAVVFLSLQGVEYLDDINDLEKKESIEILQMRHLLQDQEWLSKEIDLLKSQVKELDSFMKYDGLDGDNDFINLNAHEKLHKRLDLSKDPNYRDYMEFRYKYREDIFPNLKTFKELAELTKENEKTLRKLSISNIDLNFYELKINQRGKILKLLILVCCILMILGTILAIRGFRHWYIKVQSKIDLKMDYEVKSLKSQIKKLEETMKIKGYNSDKINDDEVKSS
;
A
#
# COMPACT_ATOMS: atom_id res chain seq x y z
N MET A 1 -63.09 -24.15 30.41
CA MET A 1 -61.67 -24.15 30.84
C MET A 1 -60.97 -23.05 30.06
N SER A 2 -60.64 -21.95 30.74
CA SER A 2 -59.81 -20.91 30.15
C SER A 2 -58.44 -21.51 29.80
N PRO A 3 -57.92 -21.31 28.57
CA PRO A 3 -56.59 -21.80 28.22
C PRO A 3 -55.58 -21.16 29.18
N ILE A 4 -54.72 -21.99 29.76
CA ILE A 4 -53.64 -21.53 30.64
C ILE A 4 -52.75 -20.60 29.81
N SER A 5 -52.87 -19.29 30.05
CA SER A 5 -51.99 -18.29 29.43
C SER A 5 -50.63 -18.43 30.09
N ILE A 6 -49.71 -19.13 29.42
CA ILE A 6 -48.30 -19.16 29.83
C ILE A 6 -47.82 -17.70 29.77
N PRO A 7 -47.35 -17.13 30.89
CA PRO A 7 -46.83 -15.77 30.89
C PRO A 7 -45.70 -15.69 29.87
N ASN A 8 -45.76 -14.69 28.99
CA ASN A 8 -44.74 -14.41 28.01
C ASN A 8 -43.49 -13.93 28.76
N LEU A 9 -42.69 -14.88 29.25
CA LEU A 9 -41.52 -14.58 30.07
C LEU A 9 -40.53 -13.80 29.19
N PRO A 10 -40.06 -12.61 29.63
CA PRO A 10 -39.16 -11.75 28.84
C PRO A 10 -37.77 -12.38 28.59
N THR A 11 -37.56 -13.63 29.03
CA THR A 11 -36.30 -14.38 28.92
C THR A 11 -36.01 -14.89 27.51
N ASP A 12 -36.99 -14.96 26.60
CA ASP A 12 -36.72 -15.34 25.19
C ASP A 12 -35.80 -14.30 24.50
N ASN A 13 -35.96 -13.03 24.85
CA ASN A 13 -35.13 -11.95 24.31
C ASN A 13 -33.66 -12.09 24.75
N LEU A 14 -33.39 -12.62 25.94
CA LEU A 14 -32.03 -12.71 26.47
C LEU A 14 -31.16 -13.72 25.71
N TYR A 15 -31.67 -14.94 25.47
CA TYR A 15 -30.88 -15.97 24.77
C TYR A 15 -30.67 -15.65 23.29
N LYS A 16 -31.69 -15.06 22.65
CA LYS A 16 -31.57 -14.54 21.29
C LYS A 16 -30.55 -13.42 21.21
N PHE A 17 -30.56 -12.51 22.18
CA PHE A 17 -29.56 -11.44 22.26
C PHE A 17 -28.13 -11.99 22.46
N GLU A 18 -27.94 -12.98 23.36
CA GLU A 18 -26.65 -13.67 23.53
C GLU A 18 -26.17 -14.30 22.21
N ALA A 19 -27.07 -14.99 21.50
CA ALA A 19 -26.73 -15.61 20.22
C ALA A 19 -26.34 -14.58 19.14
N ILE A 20 -27.16 -13.54 18.97
CA ILE A 20 -26.96 -12.48 17.98
C ILE A 20 -25.69 -11.67 18.29
N SER A 21 -25.43 -11.36 19.56
CA SER A 21 -24.20 -10.66 19.96
C SER A 21 -22.95 -11.49 19.67
N GLY A 22 -22.99 -12.82 19.89
CA GLY A 22 -21.90 -13.72 19.48
C GLY A 22 -21.63 -13.70 17.98
N VAL A 23 -22.68 -13.79 17.16
CA VAL A 23 -22.58 -13.68 15.69
C VAL A 23 -22.04 -12.30 15.28
N PHE A 24 -22.51 -11.24 15.92
CA PHE A 24 -22.04 -9.87 15.64
C PHE A 24 -20.54 -9.72 15.95
N ILE A 25 -20.07 -10.20 17.11
CA ILE A 25 -18.64 -10.16 17.48
C ILE A 25 -17.79 -10.91 16.44
N PHE A 26 -18.25 -12.08 16.01
CA PHE A 26 -17.57 -12.87 14.99
C PHE A 26 -17.47 -12.10 13.67
N LEU A 27 -18.60 -11.59 13.16
CA LEU A 27 -18.64 -10.86 11.89
C LEU A 27 -17.81 -9.56 11.96
N PHE A 28 -17.90 -8.84 13.07
CA PHE A 28 -17.11 -7.64 13.30
C PHE A 28 -15.61 -7.95 13.25
N ALA A 29 -15.16 -9.01 13.92
CA ALA A 29 -13.75 -9.41 13.91
C ALA A 29 -13.26 -9.76 12.50
N VAL A 30 -14.07 -10.46 11.70
CA VAL A 30 -13.74 -10.79 10.30
C VAL A 30 -13.64 -9.53 9.45
N VAL A 31 -14.67 -8.68 9.44
CA VAL A 31 -14.70 -7.45 8.63
C VAL A 31 -13.56 -6.51 9.02
N PHE A 32 -13.36 -6.29 10.32
CA PHE A 32 -12.29 -5.44 10.82
C PHE A 32 -10.91 -5.95 10.39
N LEU A 33 -10.68 -7.27 10.47
CA LEU A 33 -9.43 -7.87 10.04
C LEU A 33 -9.21 -7.75 8.52
N SER A 34 -10.26 -7.93 7.73
CA SER A 34 -10.19 -7.75 6.27
C SER A 34 -9.84 -6.32 5.88
N LEU A 35 -10.46 -5.32 6.52
CA LEU A 35 -10.16 -3.90 6.25
C LEU A 35 -8.70 -3.57 6.59
N GLN A 36 -8.23 -4.01 7.75
CA GLN A 36 -6.83 -3.79 8.16
C GLN A 36 -5.83 -4.55 7.28
N GLY A 37 -6.22 -5.71 6.74
CA GLY A 37 -5.42 -6.45 5.77
C GLY A 37 -5.27 -5.72 4.44
N VAL A 38 -6.34 -5.10 3.93
CA VAL A 38 -6.31 -4.30 2.68
C VAL A 38 -5.41 -3.08 2.84
N GLU A 39 -5.59 -2.31 3.92
CA GLU A 39 -4.74 -1.12 4.18
C GLU A 39 -3.25 -1.47 4.25
N TYR A 40 -2.91 -2.59 4.89
CA TYR A 40 -1.52 -3.04 4.99
C TYR A 40 -0.95 -3.51 3.64
N LEU A 41 -1.78 -4.11 2.78
CA LEU A 41 -1.37 -4.53 1.44
C LEU A 41 -1.13 -3.32 0.52
N ASP A 42 -1.99 -2.30 0.62
CA ASP A 42 -1.83 -1.05 -0.12
C ASP A 42 -0.52 -0.34 0.28
N ASP A 43 -0.20 -0.28 1.58
CA ASP A 43 1.09 0.24 2.06
C ASP A 43 2.30 -0.49 1.46
N ILE A 44 2.24 -1.82 1.34
CA ILE A 44 3.31 -2.64 0.74
C ILE A 44 3.45 -2.34 -0.75
N ASN A 45 2.33 -2.32 -1.47
CA ASN A 45 2.32 -2.05 -2.91
C ASN A 45 2.87 -0.64 -3.22
N ASP A 46 2.54 0.34 -2.39
CA ASP A 46 3.07 1.69 -2.49
C ASP A 46 4.57 1.76 -2.26
N LEU A 47 5.10 0.97 -1.30
CA LEU A 47 6.55 0.86 -1.09
C LEU A 47 7.25 0.23 -2.30
N GLU A 48 6.75 -0.90 -2.80
CA GLU A 48 7.32 -1.62 -3.95
C GLU A 48 7.33 -0.74 -5.22
N LYS A 49 6.27 0.04 -5.42
CA LYS A 49 6.20 1.00 -6.53
C LYS A 49 7.26 2.10 -6.39
N LYS A 50 7.45 2.65 -5.19
CA LYS A 50 8.47 3.69 -4.94
C LYS A 50 9.88 3.14 -5.14
N GLU A 51 10.17 1.95 -4.60
CA GLU A 51 11.45 1.26 -4.79
C GLU A 51 11.74 1.02 -6.27
N SER A 52 10.75 0.55 -7.03
CA SER A 52 10.89 0.32 -8.48
C SER A 52 11.23 1.60 -9.26
N ILE A 53 10.61 2.74 -8.89
CA ILE A 53 10.91 4.04 -9.50
C ILE A 53 12.34 4.47 -9.16
N GLU A 54 12.77 4.33 -7.91
CA GLU A 54 14.13 4.70 -7.49
C GLU A 54 15.20 3.83 -8.14
N ILE A 55 14.98 2.51 -8.23
CA ILE A 55 15.88 1.59 -8.95
C ILE A 55 16.03 2.00 -10.41
N LEU A 56 14.92 2.39 -11.07
CA LEU A 56 14.96 2.86 -12.45
C LEU A 56 15.76 4.16 -12.59
N GLN A 57 15.54 5.14 -11.69
CA GLN A 57 16.31 6.39 -11.67
C GLN A 57 17.81 6.15 -11.45
N MET A 58 18.14 5.26 -10.51
CA MET A 58 19.52 4.90 -10.23
C MET A 58 20.20 4.23 -11.43
N ARG A 59 19.48 3.37 -12.15
CA ARG A 59 19.98 2.76 -13.39
C ARG A 59 20.30 3.79 -14.46
N HIS A 60 19.42 4.77 -14.68
CA HIS A 60 19.67 5.86 -15.63
C HIS A 60 20.92 6.66 -15.24
N LEU A 61 21.07 6.99 -13.95
CA LEU A 61 22.23 7.76 -13.49
C LEU A 61 23.55 6.99 -13.60
N LEU A 62 23.53 5.68 -13.36
CA LEU A 62 24.71 4.84 -13.57
C LEU A 62 25.12 4.81 -15.05
N GLN A 63 24.14 4.77 -15.96
CA GLN A 63 24.40 4.84 -17.40
C GLN A 63 24.98 6.20 -17.81
N ASP A 64 24.44 7.30 -17.26
CA ASP A 64 24.96 8.65 -17.51
C ASP A 64 26.38 8.82 -16.96
N GLN A 65 26.68 8.25 -15.81
CA GLN A 65 28.03 8.23 -15.24
C GLN A 65 29.03 7.45 -16.10
N GLU A 66 28.62 6.29 -16.62
CA GLU A 66 29.46 5.50 -17.50
C GLU A 66 29.78 6.27 -18.80
N TRP A 67 28.77 6.91 -19.39
CA TRP A 67 28.94 7.76 -20.57
C TRP A 67 29.89 8.93 -20.29
N LEU A 68 29.67 9.67 -19.20
CA LEU A 68 30.55 10.78 -18.80
C LEU A 68 31.98 10.35 -18.53
N SER A 69 32.19 9.19 -17.90
CA SER A 69 33.54 8.67 -17.66
C SER A 69 34.28 8.43 -18.97
N LYS A 70 33.61 7.84 -19.96
CA LYS A 70 34.19 7.61 -21.30
C LYS A 70 34.54 8.92 -22.00
N GLU A 71 33.67 9.93 -21.91
CA GLU A 71 33.91 11.24 -22.52
C GLU A 71 35.09 11.98 -21.86
N ILE A 72 35.18 11.93 -20.52
CA ILE A 72 36.31 12.49 -19.78
C ILE A 72 37.63 11.81 -20.18
N ASP A 73 37.63 10.48 -20.33
CA ASP A 73 38.84 9.75 -20.71
C ASP A 73 39.25 10.04 -22.16
N LEU A 74 38.28 10.20 -23.07
CA LEU A 74 38.52 10.68 -24.43
C LEU A 74 39.16 12.07 -24.43
N LEU A 75 38.59 13.03 -23.69
CA LEU A 75 39.14 14.39 -23.61
C LEU A 75 40.52 14.44 -22.96
N LYS A 76 40.78 13.63 -21.93
CA LYS A 76 42.12 13.49 -21.34
C LYS A 76 43.14 13.03 -22.37
N SER A 77 42.76 12.10 -23.25
CA SER A 77 43.66 11.62 -24.31
C SER A 77 43.95 12.72 -25.34
N GLN A 78 42.95 13.50 -25.76
CA GLN A 78 43.11 14.65 -26.65
C GLN A 78 43.99 15.76 -26.02
N VAL A 79 43.79 16.08 -24.74
CA VAL A 79 44.63 17.07 -24.04
C VAL A 79 46.07 16.59 -23.95
N LYS A 80 46.31 15.31 -23.71
CA LYS A 80 47.66 14.73 -23.67
C LYS A 80 48.36 14.82 -25.02
N GLU A 81 47.63 14.61 -26.12
CA GLU A 81 48.15 14.78 -27.48
C GLU A 81 48.51 16.25 -27.75
N LEU A 82 47.63 17.19 -27.36
CA LEU A 82 47.90 18.63 -27.50
C LEU A 82 49.11 19.09 -26.66
N ASP A 83 49.24 18.62 -25.41
CA ASP A 83 50.39 18.90 -24.55
C ASP A 83 51.70 18.41 -25.18
N SER A 84 51.67 17.23 -25.81
CA SER A 84 52.83 16.70 -26.53
C SER A 84 53.20 17.54 -27.76
N PHE A 85 52.22 18.11 -28.46
CA PHE A 85 52.44 19.04 -29.57
C PHE A 85 53.06 20.35 -29.09
N MET A 86 52.54 20.96 -28.01
CA MET A 86 53.05 22.23 -27.48
C MET A 86 54.47 22.12 -26.90
N LYS A 87 54.84 20.98 -26.31
CA LYS A 87 56.21 20.72 -25.84
C LYS A 87 57.24 20.72 -26.98
N TYR A 88 56.82 20.49 -28.22
CA TYR A 88 57.71 20.51 -29.39
C TYR A 88 58.14 21.93 -29.78
N ASP A 89 57.36 22.95 -29.42
CA ASP A 89 57.62 24.36 -29.76
C ASP A 89 58.54 25.10 -28.76
N GLY A 90 59.20 24.37 -27.85
CA GLY A 90 60.20 24.95 -26.93
C GLY A 90 59.61 25.79 -25.78
N LEU A 91 58.30 25.72 -25.56
CA LEU A 91 57.65 26.19 -24.34
C LEU A 91 57.75 25.05 -23.31
N ASP A 92 58.74 25.13 -22.41
CA ASP A 92 58.89 24.15 -21.32
C ASP A 92 57.61 24.12 -20.48
N GLY A 93 56.87 23.03 -20.65
CA GLY A 93 55.53 22.79 -20.11
C GLY A 93 55.55 22.47 -18.62
N ASP A 94 55.94 23.43 -17.79
CA ASP A 94 55.56 23.40 -16.39
C ASP A 94 54.06 23.71 -16.29
N ASN A 95 53.35 22.92 -15.47
CA ASN A 95 51.89 22.80 -15.32
C ASN A 95 51.11 24.09 -14.95
N ASP A 96 51.69 25.28 -15.12
CA ASP A 96 51.14 26.59 -14.75
C ASP A 96 49.92 27.01 -15.58
N PHE A 97 49.63 26.35 -16.70
CA PHE A 97 48.46 26.63 -17.53
C PHE A 97 47.11 26.29 -16.85
N ILE A 98 47.09 25.30 -15.95
CA ILE A 98 45.84 24.84 -15.32
C ILE A 98 45.49 25.69 -14.09
N ASN A 99 46.47 26.37 -13.50
CA ASN A 99 46.26 27.18 -12.30
C ASN A 99 46.14 28.67 -12.67
N LEU A 100 45.00 29.07 -13.24
CA LEU A 100 44.70 30.49 -13.54
C LEU A 100 44.91 31.41 -12.33
N ASN A 101 44.67 30.91 -11.11
CA ASN A 101 44.94 31.63 -9.86
C ASN A 101 46.44 31.82 -9.57
N ALA A 102 47.30 30.91 -10.03
CA ALA A 102 48.75 31.06 -9.96
C ALA A 102 49.22 32.12 -10.97
N HIS A 103 48.67 32.11 -12.19
CA HIS A 103 48.99 33.10 -13.21
C HIS A 103 48.57 34.51 -12.76
N GLU A 104 47.36 34.69 -12.22
CA GLU A 104 46.86 35.95 -11.66
C GLU A 104 47.70 36.45 -10.47
N LYS A 105 48.18 35.53 -9.62
CA LYS A 105 49.14 35.84 -8.56
C LYS A 105 50.52 36.22 -9.11
N LEU A 106 50.98 35.60 -10.19
CA LEU A 106 52.25 35.92 -10.84
C LEU A 106 52.20 37.31 -11.52
N HIS A 107 51.08 37.62 -12.18
CA HIS A 107 50.82 38.93 -12.79
C HIS A 107 50.87 40.07 -11.77
N LYS A 108 50.28 39.86 -10.58
CA LYS A 108 50.37 40.81 -9.47
C LYS A 108 51.78 40.97 -8.91
N ARG A 109 52.62 39.93 -8.97
CA ARG A 109 53.99 39.95 -8.45
C ARG A 109 55.00 40.61 -9.39
N LEU A 110 54.81 40.48 -10.71
CA LEU A 110 55.78 40.95 -11.70
C LEU A 110 55.46 42.33 -12.30
N ASP A 111 54.36 42.96 -11.91
CA ASP A 111 53.90 44.28 -12.40
C ASP A 111 53.79 44.38 -13.94
N LEU A 112 53.69 43.23 -14.62
CA LEU A 112 53.58 43.08 -16.07
C LEU A 112 52.33 43.74 -16.66
N SER A 113 51.38 44.13 -15.80
CA SER A 113 50.19 44.90 -16.17
C SER A 113 50.49 46.30 -16.75
N LYS A 114 51.73 46.79 -16.58
CA LYS A 114 52.20 48.09 -17.07
C LYS A 114 52.78 48.05 -18.49
N ASP A 115 53.16 46.88 -19.00
CA ASP A 115 53.64 46.74 -20.38
C ASP A 115 52.45 46.69 -21.35
N PRO A 116 52.30 47.65 -22.27
CA PRO A 116 51.18 47.69 -23.22
C PRO A 116 51.13 46.44 -24.11
N ASN A 117 52.28 45.94 -24.56
CA ASN A 117 52.33 44.79 -25.47
C ASN A 117 51.86 43.51 -24.75
N TYR A 118 52.22 43.39 -23.48
CA TYR A 118 51.79 42.27 -22.66
C TYR A 118 50.29 42.34 -22.34
N ARG A 119 49.77 43.54 -22.06
CA ARG A 119 48.33 43.76 -21.87
C ARG A 119 47.56 43.36 -23.14
N ASP A 120 47.97 43.83 -24.30
CA ASP A 120 47.30 43.54 -25.57
C ASP A 120 47.34 42.04 -25.91
N TYR A 121 48.47 41.38 -25.64
CA TYR A 121 48.60 39.93 -25.79
C TYR A 121 47.67 39.16 -24.85
N MET A 122 47.58 39.56 -23.58
CA MET A 122 46.67 38.93 -22.61
C MET A 122 45.21 39.18 -22.96
N GLU A 123 44.86 40.38 -23.44
CA GLU A 123 43.53 40.70 -23.93
C GLU A 123 43.17 39.85 -25.15
N PHE A 124 44.09 39.70 -26.12
CA PHE A 124 43.94 38.78 -27.24
C PHE A 124 43.70 37.35 -26.76
N ARG A 125 44.57 36.82 -25.88
CA ARG A 125 44.46 35.45 -25.36
C ARG A 125 43.15 35.21 -24.61
N TYR A 126 42.66 36.21 -23.87
CA TYR A 126 41.39 36.12 -23.15
C TYR A 126 40.20 36.20 -24.12
N LYS A 127 40.26 37.12 -25.08
CA LYS A 127 39.21 37.34 -26.09
C LYS A 127 39.02 36.15 -27.02
N TYR A 128 40.11 35.52 -27.46
CA TYR A 128 40.09 34.37 -28.36
C TYR A 128 40.30 33.04 -27.63
N ARG A 129 40.13 33.00 -26.31
CA ARG A 129 40.43 31.81 -25.50
C ARG A 129 39.64 30.58 -25.95
N GLU A 130 38.37 30.75 -26.26
CA GLU A 130 37.51 29.64 -26.72
C GLU A 130 37.86 29.20 -28.14
N ASP A 131 38.34 30.11 -28.99
CA ASP A 131 38.80 29.80 -30.35
C ASP A 131 40.17 29.09 -30.34
N ILE A 132 41.06 29.48 -29.43
CA ILE A 132 42.39 28.87 -29.23
C ILE A 132 42.26 27.51 -28.53
N PHE A 133 41.28 27.36 -27.64
CA PHE A 133 41.01 26.13 -26.90
C PHE A 133 39.56 25.68 -27.16
N PRO A 134 39.26 25.08 -28.32
CA PRO A 134 37.90 24.67 -28.68
C PRO A 134 37.27 23.70 -27.66
N ASN A 135 38.10 22.93 -26.95
CA ASN A 135 37.66 22.01 -25.89
C ASN A 135 37.33 22.72 -24.56
N LEU A 136 37.60 24.01 -24.39
CA LEU A 136 37.31 24.72 -23.13
C LEU A 136 35.80 24.77 -22.85
N LYS A 137 35.00 24.96 -23.91
CA LYS A 137 33.54 24.93 -23.83
C LYS A 137 33.04 23.56 -23.36
N THR A 138 33.56 22.48 -23.94
CA THR A 138 33.19 21.11 -23.54
C THR A 138 33.61 20.79 -22.11
N PHE A 139 34.78 21.28 -21.65
CA PHE A 139 35.18 21.16 -20.24
C PHE A 139 34.22 21.90 -19.29
N LYS A 140 33.74 23.08 -19.66
CA LYS A 140 32.76 23.81 -18.85
C LYS A 140 31.43 23.08 -18.78
N GLU A 141 30.94 22.58 -19.92
CA GLU A 141 29.72 21.76 -20.00
C GLU A 141 29.84 20.49 -19.14
N LEU A 142 30.99 19.80 -19.19
CA LEU A 142 31.26 18.64 -18.35
C LEU A 142 31.34 18.98 -16.86
N ALA A 143 31.95 20.12 -16.50
CA ALA A 143 31.98 20.58 -15.11
C ALA A 143 30.58 20.92 -14.59
N GLU A 144 29.71 21.45 -15.44
CA GLU A 144 28.30 21.70 -15.09
C GLU A 144 27.52 20.38 -14.95
N LEU A 145 27.70 19.43 -15.88
CA LEU A 145 27.07 18.10 -15.83
C LEU A 145 27.50 17.28 -14.60
N THR A 146 28.80 17.29 -14.25
CA THR A 146 29.30 16.62 -13.05
C THR A 146 28.70 17.21 -11.78
N LYS A 147 28.58 18.54 -11.69
CA LYS A 147 27.91 19.22 -10.57
C LYS A 147 26.42 18.91 -10.50
N GLU A 148 25.73 18.78 -11.64
CA GLU A 148 24.33 18.36 -11.68
C GLU A 148 24.17 16.92 -11.20
N ASN A 149 25.03 16.01 -11.65
CA ASN A 149 25.04 14.63 -11.19
C ASN A 149 25.30 14.49 -9.70
N GLU A 150 26.26 15.23 -9.13
CA GLU A 150 26.47 15.24 -7.68
C GLU A 150 25.22 15.66 -6.91
N LYS A 151 24.48 16.66 -7.40
CA LYS A 151 23.21 17.06 -6.78
C LYS A 151 22.18 15.94 -6.88
N THR A 152 22.08 15.27 -8.02
CA THR A 152 21.14 14.17 -8.22
C THR A 152 21.48 12.96 -7.33
N LEU A 153 22.76 12.60 -7.20
CA LEU A 153 23.21 11.56 -6.26
C LEU A 153 22.85 11.90 -4.82
N ARG A 154 23.03 13.16 -4.40
CA ARG A 154 22.60 13.60 -3.07
C ARG A 154 21.09 13.44 -2.88
N LYS A 155 20.28 13.81 -3.88
CA LYS A 155 18.82 13.60 -3.83
C LYS A 155 18.47 12.12 -3.71
N LEU A 156 19.11 11.24 -4.48
CA LEU A 156 18.90 9.80 -4.37
C LEU A 156 19.31 9.24 -3.00
N SER A 157 20.43 9.72 -2.44
CA SER A 157 20.87 9.27 -1.12
C SER A 157 19.86 9.61 -0.02
N ILE A 158 19.20 10.77 -0.13
CA ILE A 158 18.12 11.20 0.77
C ILE A 158 16.88 10.34 0.54
N SER A 159 16.49 10.12 -0.73
CA SER A 159 15.35 9.26 -1.09
C SER A 159 15.49 7.84 -0.53
N ASN A 160 16.69 7.27 -0.62
CA ASN A 160 16.99 5.96 -0.06
C ASN A 160 16.84 5.93 1.47
N ILE A 161 17.21 7.01 2.18
CA ILE A 161 16.97 7.12 3.63
C ILE A 161 15.47 7.14 3.92
N ASP A 162 14.68 7.86 3.12
CA ASP A 162 13.23 7.90 3.24
C ASP A 162 12.61 6.51 3.01
N LEU A 163 13.03 5.78 1.97
CA LEU A 163 12.58 4.40 1.72
C LEU A 163 12.87 3.47 2.90
N ASN A 164 14.08 3.52 3.45
CA ASN A 164 14.43 2.73 4.64
C ASN A 164 13.53 3.07 5.83
N PHE A 165 13.19 4.35 6.01
CA PHE A 165 12.25 4.76 7.06
C PHE A 165 10.83 4.23 6.81
N TYR A 166 10.36 4.23 5.56
CA TYR A 166 9.07 3.63 5.17
C TYR A 166 9.06 2.11 5.42
N GLU A 167 10.13 1.40 5.08
CA GLU A 167 10.26 -0.04 5.32
C GLU A 167 10.18 -0.35 6.82
N LEU A 168 10.90 0.40 7.66
CA LEU A 168 10.82 0.27 9.11
C LEU A 168 9.41 0.51 9.64
N LYS A 169 8.70 1.52 9.10
CA LYS A 169 7.31 1.81 9.47
C LYS A 169 6.37 0.66 9.08
N ILE A 170 6.49 0.13 7.87
CA ILE A 170 5.70 -1.01 7.40
C ILE A 170 5.99 -2.25 8.25
N ASN A 171 7.25 -2.53 8.57
CA ASN A 171 7.60 -3.65 9.45
C ASN A 171 7.01 -3.49 10.87
N GLN A 172 7.00 -2.27 11.43
CA GLN A 172 6.30 -1.99 12.69
C GLN A 172 4.79 -2.21 12.58
N ARG A 173 4.15 -1.70 11.52
CA ARG A 173 2.71 -1.96 11.26
C ARG A 173 2.43 -3.45 11.09
N GLY A 174 3.31 -4.20 10.43
CA GLY A 174 3.20 -5.64 10.26
C GLY A 174 3.24 -6.41 11.58
N LYS A 175 4.06 -5.97 12.55
CA LYS A 175 4.05 -6.52 13.92
C LYS A 175 2.73 -6.24 14.64
N ILE A 176 2.20 -5.02 14.50
CA ILE A 176 0.90 -4.63 15.06
C ILE A 176 -0.22 -5.46 14.42
N LEU A 177 -0.20 -5.65 13.09
CA LEU A 177 -1.18 -6.47 12.38
C LEU A 177 -1.15 -7.92 12.83
N LYS A 178 0.03 -8.51 13.08
CA LYS A 178 0.14 -9.87 13.65
C LYS A 178 -0.51 -9.99 15.02
N LEU A 179 -0.29 -8.99 15.89
CA LEU A 179 -0.97 -8.93 17.18
C LEU A 179 -2.49 -8.77 17.02
N LEU A 180 -2.91 -7.93 16.08
CA LEU A 180 -4.32 -7.71 15.77
C LEU A 180 -5.00 -8.99 15.26
N ILE A 181 -4.36 -9.73 14.35
CA ILE A 181 -4.81 -11.05 13.88
C ILE A 181 -5.05 -11.97 15.07
N LEU A 182 -4.09 -12.06 16.00
CA LEU A 182 -4.21 -12.90 17.19
C LEU A 182 -5.43 -12.50 18.03
N VAL A 183 -5.62 -11.19 18.29
CA VAL A 183 -6.76 -10.67 19.05
C VAL A 183 -8.08 -10.97 18.33
N CYS A 184 -8.17 -10.74 17.02
CA CYS A 184 -9.36 -11.04 16.23
C CYS A 184 -9.68 -12.54 16.22
N CYS A 185 -8.67 -13.42 16.16
CA CYS A 185 -8.86 -14.86 16.29
C CYS A 185 -9.49 -15.24 17.64
N ILE A 186 -9.02 -14.65 18.73
CA ILE A 186 -9.60 -14.86 20.05
C ILE A 186 -11.05 -14.38 20.08
N LEU A 187 -11.34 -13.19 19.53
CA LEU A 187 -12.69 -12.65 19.45
C LEU A 187 -13.63 -13.53 18.60
N MET A 188 -13.15 -14.08 17.48
CA MET A 188 -13.92 -15.01 16.65
C MET A 188 -14.29 -16.29 17.43
N ILE A 189 -13.34 -16.85 18.19
CA ILE A 189 -13.59 -18.03 19.03
C ILE A 189 -14.61 -17.69 20.10
N LEU A 190 -14.44 -16.57 20.82
CA LEU A 190 -15.37 -16.12 21.86
C LEU A 190 -16.78 -15.86 21.31
N GLY A 191 -16.89 -15.17 20.17
CA GLY A 191 -18.15 -14.91 19.49
C GLY A 191 -18.86 -16.20 19.08
N THR A 192 -18.11 -17.18 18.57
CA THR A 192 -18.64 -18.51 18.21
C THR A 192 -19.16 -19.25 19.43
N ILE A 193 -18.42 -19.24 20.55
CA ILE A 193 -18.85 -19.87 21.81
C ILE A 193 -20.13 -19.22 22.33
N LEU A 194 -20.21 -17.89 22.32
CA LEU A 194 -21.41 -17.15 22.74
C LEU A 194 -22.61 -17.47 21.85
N ALA A 195 -22.42 -17.49 20.53
CA ALA A 195 -23.46 -17.85 19.57
C ALA A 195 -24.02 -19.24 19.87
N ILE A 196 -23.16 -20.25 19.97
CA ILE A 196 -23.55 -21.64 20.25
C ILE A 196 -24.26 -21.74 21.60
N ARG A 197 -23.75 -21.09 22.65
CA ARG A 197 -24.37 -21.11 23.98
C ARG A 197 -25.75 -20.46 23.97
N GLY A 198 -25.88 -19.29 23.35
CA GLY A 198 -27.14 -18.58 23.19
C GLY A 198 -28.18 -19.43 22.44
N PHE A 199 -27.81 -20.00 21.29
CA PHE A 199 -28.69 -20.88 20.52
C PHE A 199 -29.08 -22.14 21.29
N ARG A 200 -28.13 -22.77 22.00
CA ARG A 200 -28.41 -23.97 22.80
C ARG A 200 -29.38 -23.67 23.94
N HIS A 201 -29.17 -22.57 24.65
CA HIS A 201 -30.07 -22.16 25.74
C HIS A 201 -31.46 -21.81 25.22
N TRP A 202 -31.52 -21.04 24.13
CA TRP A 202 -32.77 -20.72 23.46
C TRP A 202 -33.54 -21.98 23.06
N TYR A 203 -32.86 -22.94 22.42
CA TYR A 203 -33.48 -24.18 21.96
C TYR A 203 -34.04 -25.01 23.13
N ILE A 204 -33.23 -25.26 24.16
CA ILE A 204 -33.63 -26.11 25.29
C ILE A 204 -34.73 -25.45 26.13
N LYS A 205 -34.62 -24.14 26.40
CA LYS A 205 -35.50 -23.46 27.35
C LYS A 205 -36.79 -22.94 26.73
N VAL A 206 -36.73 -22.52 25.47
CA VAL A 206 -37.83 -21.85 24.77
C VAL A 206 -38.38 -22.78 23.69
N GLN A 207 -37.58 -23.07 22.66
CA GLN A 207 -38.07 -23.76 21.45
C GLN A 207 -38.66 -25.14 21.75
N SER A 208 -37.95 -25.98 22.51
CA SER A 208 -38.40 -27.33 22.85
C SER A 208 -39.75 -27.35 23.57
N LYS A 209 -40.05 -26.33 24.38
CA LYS A 209 -41.35 -26.22 25.07
C LYS A 209 -42.47 -25.75 24.14
N ILE A 210 -42.14 -24.84 23.21
CA ILE A 210 -43.08 -24.38 22.18
C ILE A 210 -43.45 -25.54 21.26
N ASP A 211 -42.46 -26.31 20.80
CA ASP A 211 -42.66 -27.48 19.94
C ASP A 211 -43.55 -28.53 20.64
N LEU A 212 -43.25 -28.85 21.91
CA LEU A 212 -44.06 -29.77 22.70
C LEU A 212 -45.52 -29.29 22.85
N LYS A 213 -45.73 -27.99 23.11
CA LYS A 213 -47.07 -27.41 23.21
C LYS A 213 -47.82 -27.51 21.88
N MET A 214 -47.16 -27.15 20.78
CA MET A 214 -47.73 -27.21 19.43
C MET A 214 -48.16 -28.64 19.09
N ASP A 215 -47.35 -29.64 19.43
CA ASP A 215 -47.69 -31.05 19.25
C ASP A 215 -48.96 -31.46 20.02
N TYR A 216 -49.14 -30.99 21.25
CA TYR A 216 -50.36 -31.24 22.03
C TYR A 216 -51.59 -30.55 21.42
N GLU A 217 -51.44 -29.30 20.97
CA GLU A 217 -52.52 -28.57 20.31
C GLU A 217 -52.95 -29.26 19.02
N VAL A 218 -52.00 -29.71 18.19
CA VAL A 218 -52.28 -30.48 16.98
C VAL A 218 -53.00 -31.80 17.29
N LYS A 219 -52.56 -32.54 18.32
CA LYS A 219 -53.23 -33.78 18.75
C LYS A 219 -54.65 -33.54 19.26
N SER A 220 -54.85 -32.47 20.04
CA SER A 220 -56.16 -32.08 20.55
C SER A 220 -57.12 -31.71 19.41
N LEU A 221 -56.67 -30.87 18.47
CA LEU A 221 -57.45 -30.48 17.30
C LEU A 221 -57.82 -31.68 16.44
N LYS A 222 -56.88 -32.61 16.19
CA LYS A 222 -57.17 -33.86 15.47
C LYS A 222 -58.25 -34.69 16.17
N SER A 223 -58.21 -34.79 17.50
CA SER A 223 -59.24 -35.50 18.25
C SER A 223 -60.60 -34.82 18.19
N GLN A 224 -60.64 -33.49 18.22
CA GLN A 224 -61.88 -32.71 18.09
C GLN A 224 -62.49 -32.86 16.70
N ILE A 225 -61.68 -32.77 15.64
CA ILE A 225 -62.11 -33.00 14.26
C ILE A 225 -62.71 -34.40 14.14
N LYS A 226 -62.01 -35.43 14.64
CA LYS A 226 -62.51 -36.81 14.60
C LYS A 226 -63.85 -36.99 15.33
N LYS A 227 -64.02 -36.39 16.51
CA LYS A 227 -65.30 -36.41 17.23
C LYS A 227 -66.40 -35.71 16.45
N LEU A 228 -66.08 -34.58 15.81
CA LEU A 228 -67.03 -33.85 14.97
C LEU A 228 -67.49 -34.72 13.79
N GLU A 229 -66.55 -35.36 13.08
CA GLU A 229 -66.83 -36.30 12.00
C GLU A 229 -67.74 -37.45 12.45
N GLU A 230 -67.45 -38.06 13.60
CA GLU A 230 -68.29 -39.11 14.19
C GLU A 230 -69.71 -38.60 14.50
N THR A 231 -69.84 -37.39 15.07
CA THR A 231 -71.16 -36.78 15.35
C THR A 231 -71.94 -36.42 14.09
N MET A 232 -71.26 -35.98 13.02
CA MET A 232 -71.89 -35.71 11.73
C MET A 232 -72.40 -37.00 11.09
N LYS A 233 -71.60 -38.08 11.14
CA LYS A 233 -71.98 -39.40 10.65
C LYS A 233 -73.21 -39.96 11.38
N ILE A 234 -73.29 -39.80 12.70
CA ILE A 234 -74.45 -40.22 13.51
C ILE A 234 -75.71 -39.42 13.14
N LYS A 235 -75.58 -38.12 12.83
CA LYS A 235 -76.71 -37.27 12.44
C LYS A 235 -77.21 -37.50 11.01
N GLY A 236 -76.67 -38.48 10.29
CA GLY A 236 -77.07 -38.77 8.90
C GLY A 236 -76.55 -37.76 7.88
N TYR A 237 -75.61 -36.87 8.27
CA TYR A 237 -74.85 -36.10 7.31
C TYR A 237 -73.85 -37.03 6.64
N ASN A 238 -74.24 -37.60 5.50
CA ASN A 238 -73.36 -38.42 4.68
C ASN A 238 -72.40 -37.45 3.95
N SER A 239 -71.15 -37.36 4.40
CA SER A 239 -70.11 -36.51 3.77
C SER A 239 -69.97 -36.77 2.27
N ASP A 240 -70.29 -38.00 1.84
CA ASP A 240 -70.21 -38.44 0.46
C ASP A 240 -71.27 -37.80 -0.46
N LYS A 241 -72.36 -37.22 0.09
CA LYS A 241 -73.36 -36.51 -0.72
C LYS A 241 -73.02 -35.05 -1.02
N ILE A 242 -72.10 -34.44 -0.27
CA ILE A 242 -71.80 -33.00 -0.42
C ILE A 242 -70.89 -32.74 -1.62
N ASN A 243 -70.01 -33.68 -1.99
CA ASN A 243 -69.13 -33.52 -3.15
C ASN A 243 -69.83 -33.71 -4.51
N ASP A 244 -70.98 -34.40 -4.58
CA ASP A 244 -71.68 -34.66 -5.84
C ASP A 244 -72.55 -33.48 -6.33
N ASP A 245 -72.97 -32.60 -5.42
CA ASP A 245 -73.82 -31.44 -5.75
C ASP A 245 -72.98 -30.19 -6.13
N GLU A 246 -71.74 -30.06 -5.64
CA GLU A 246 -70.84 -28.95 -6.04
C GLU A 246 -70.26 -29.14 -7.46
N VAL A 247 -69.99 -30.38 -7.88
CA VAL A 247 -69.42 -30.67 -9.21
C VAL A 247 -70.44 -30.52 -10.35
N LYS A 248 -71.75 -30.47 -10.07
CA LYS A 248 -72.81 -30.30 -11.09
C LYS A 248 -73.26 -28.86 -11.33
N SER A 249 -72.71 -27.90 -10.58
CA SER A 249 -73.05 -26.46 -10.70
C SER A 249 -71.94 -25.62 -11.34
N SER A 250 -70.88 -26.26 -11.83
CA SER A 250 -69.84 -25.68 -12.70
C SER A 250 -69.86 -26.40 -14.06
#